data_AF-A0A377YSL3-F1
#
_entry.id   AF-A0A377YSL3-F1
#
_cell.length_a   1.000
_cell.length_b   1.000
_cell.length_c   1.000
_cell.angle_alpha   90.00
_cell.angle_beta   90.00
_cell.angle_gamma   90.00
#
_symmetry.space_group_name_H-M   'P 1'
#
loop_
_entity.id
_entity.type
_entity.pdbx_description
1 polymer ?
#
loop_
_entity_poly.entity_id
_entity_poly.type
_entity_poly.pdbx_seq_one_letter_code
_entity_poly.pdbx_strand_id
1 'polypeptide(L)'
;MNLAYDLVRLGLKPPIKFVDASQEKYDVIITCTGYEMPDYSFIQGFDRTQLYEHFFWTEDPSLAVINPPVDTAGFGAAFPYFDIISQWVMNVFSGKTSLPEKEAMRKWCAEHMASLHVKRFYDSWLETIRIGLLSGLLPDPARDFSRYWNIISSMVKPAYLATPPAFPEHGMMDSLFDFRIARIRILSGLGNDALGYLLKKGDITDAEYRAALEIDPRQSISVHLPYSQTYL
;
A
#
# COMPACT_ATOMS: atom_id res chain seq x y z
N MET A 1 23.84 -0.13 -2.99
CA MET A 1 23.37 -0.88 -1.81
C MET A 1 24.60 -1.30 -1.03
N ASN A 2 25.01 -0.55 0.00
CA ASN A 2 26.06 -1.00 0.90
C ASN A 2 25.47 -2.10 1.77
N LEU A 3 25.99 -3.31 1.65
CA LEU A 3 25.64 -4.43 2.52
C LEU A 3 26.15 -4.10 3.93
N ALA A 4 25.25 -3.87 4.89
CA ALA A 4 25.62 -3.80 6.30
C ALA A 4 25.72 -5.23 6.88
N TYR A 5 26.58 -6.07 6.29
CA TYR A 5 27.01 -7.31 6.92
C TYR A 5 28.50 -7.17 7.19
N ASP A 6 28.84 -6.99 8.46
CA ASP A 6 30.23 -7.06 8.89
C ASP A 6 30.51 -8.50 9.35
N LEU A 7 31.45 -9.13 8.66
CA LEU A 7 32.01 -10.40 9.08
C LEU A 7 33.20 -10.12 9.99
N VAL A 8 33.00 -10.26 11.30
CA VAL A 8 34.09 -10.09 12.26
C VAL A 8 34.69 -11.46 12.57
N ARG A 9 35.90 -11.71 12.05
CA ARG A 9 36.71 -12.85 12.50
C ARG A 9 37.34 -12.53 13.85
N LEU A 10 37.16 -13.42 14.81
CA LEU A 10 37.56 -13.14 16.18
C LEU A 10 38.96 -13.66 16.53
N GLY A 11 39.52 -14.65 15.84
CA GLY A 11 40.89 -15.12 16.14
C GLY A 11 41.07 -15.47 17.64
N LEU A 12 42.16 -15.02 18.28
CA LEU A 12 42.40 -15.19 19.73
C LEU A 12 41.70 -14.15 20.62
N LYS A 13 40.61 -13.51 20.15
CA LYS A 13 39.90 -12.48 20.93
C LYS A 13 39.22 -13.06 22.19
N PRO A 14 39.01 -12.22 23.22
CA PRO A 14 38.30 -12.60 24.43
C PRO A 14 36.87 -13.11 24.13
N PRO A 15 36.31 -13.96 25.00
CA PRO A 15 34.95 -14.45 24.84
C PRO A 15 33.95 -13.29 24.81
N ILE A 16 32.88 -13.45 24.04
CA ILE A 16 31.77 -12.51 23.96
C ILE A 16 30.99 -12.60 25.26
N LYS A 17 30.78 -11.45 25.90
CA LYS A 17 29.97 -11.33 27.11
C LYS A 17 28.56 -10.87 26.74
N PHE A 18 27.58 -11.65 27.15
CA PHE A 18 26.16 -11.32 26.98
C PHE A 18 25.64 -10.44 28.11
N VAL A 19 24.45 -9.88 27.92
CA VAL A 19 23.79 -8.97 28.89
C VAL A 19 23.51 -9.64 30.24
N ASP A 20 23.35 -10.96 30.27
CA ASP A 20 23.19 -11.79 31.47
C ASP A 20 24.53 -12.13 32.16
N ALA A 21 25.62 -11.54 31.69
CA ALA A 21 27.00 -11.77 32.11
C ALA A 21 27.59 -13.14 31.77
N SER A 22 26.86 -14.02 31.06
CA SER A 22 27.43 -15.24 30.48
C SER A 22 28.51 -14.91 29.44
N GLN A 23 29.44 -15.84 29.22
CA GLN A 23 30.57 -15.68 28.30
C GLN A 23 30.73 -16.91 27.42
N GLU A 24 30.82 -16.70 26.10
CA GLU A 24 31.09 -17.76 25.13
C GLU A 24 32.15 -17.36 24.10
N LYS A 25 32.84 -18.36 23.53
CA LYS A 25 33.84 -18.16 22.48
C LYS A 25 33.23 -18.46 21.12
N TYR A 26 33.45 -17.58 20.15
CA TYR A 26 33.06 -17.76 18.77
C TYR A 26 34.25 -17.44 17.85
N ASP A 27 34.39 -18.16 16.75
CA ASP A 27 35.43 -17.89 15.75
C ASP A 27 35.03 -16.74 14.80
N VAL A 28 33.71 -16.60 14.56
CA VAL A 28 33.13 -15.66 13.61
C VAL A 28 31.82 -15.10 14.17
N ILE A 29 31.61 -13.79 14.01
CA ILE A 29 30.32 -13.13 14.20
C ILE A 29 29.83 -12.61 12.85
N ILE A 30 28.56 -12.85 12.55
CA ILE A 30 27.84 -12.28 11.40
C ILE A 30 26.77 -11.33 11.95
N THR A 31 26.85 -10.04 11.62
CA THR A 31 25.85 -9.06 12.05
C THR A 31 24.70 -9.03 11.05
N CYS A 32 23.50 -9.43 11.49
CA CYS A 32 22.27 -9.39 10.70
C CYS A 32 21.35 -8.26 11.16
N THR A 33 21.89 -7.05 11.34
CA THR A 33 21.18 -5.89 11.94
C THR A 33 20.30 -5.11 10.97
N GLY A 34 20.21 -5.57 9.71
CA GLY A 34 19.39 -4.95 8.66
C GLY A 34 20.21 -4.12 7.68
N TYR A 35 19.54 -3.22 6.97
CA TYR A 35 20.14 -2.35 5.97
C TYR A 35 19.85 -0.89 6.31
N GLU A 36 20.78 -0.02 5.91
CA GLU A 36 20.52 1.42 5.91
C GLU A 36 19.57 1.79 4.76
N MET A 37 18.95 2.96 4.90
CA MET A 37 18.12 3.51 3.85
C MET A 37 18.95 3.87 2.62
N PRO A 38 18.38 3.85 1.40
CA PRO A 38 19.11 4.22 0.20
C PRO A 38 19.71 5.62 0.29
N ASP A 39 20.96 5.77 -0.14
CA ASP A 39 21.63 7.05 -0.27
C ASP A 39 21.27 7.71 -1.62
N TYR A 40 20.60 8.86 -1.54
CA TYR A 40 20.20 9.67 -2.69
C TYR A 40 21.06 10.92 -2.86
N SER A 41 22.24 11.00 -2.22
CA SER A 41 23.15 12.15 -2.27
C SER A 41 23.61 12.54 -3.68
N PHE A 42 23.47 11.64 -4.65
CA PHE A 42 23.72 11.90 -6.06
C PHE A 42 22.67 12.81 -6.73
N ILE A 43 21.53 13.07 -6.08
CA ILE A 43 20.48 13.97 -6.55
C ILE A 43 20.53 15.25 -5.73
N GLN A 44 20.97 16.35 -6.33
CA GLN A 44 21.15 17.62 -5.64
C GLN A 44 19.83 18.16 -5.09
N GLY A 45 19.79 18.45 -3.78
CA GLY A 45 18.62 19.02 -3.11
C GLY A 45 17.47 18.04 -2.90
N PHE A 46 17.67 16.75 -3.21
CA PHE A 46 16.65 15.74 -3.00
C PHE A 46 16.35 15.56 -1.51
N ASP A 47 15.06 15.59 -1.19
CA ASP A 47 14.55 15.35 0.15
C ASP A 47 13.50 14.24 0.07
N ARG A 48 13.85 13.07 0.62
CA ARG A 48 12.96 11.91 0.64
C ARG A 48 11.68 12.14 1.47
N THR A 49 11.66 13.15 2.33
CA THR A 49 10.46 13.55 3.07
C THR A 49 9.49 14.35 2.22
N GLN A 50 9.94 14.78 1.03
CA GLN A 50 9.16 15.52 0.03
C GLN A 50 8.80 14.62 -1.15
N LEU A 51 8.37 13.39 -0.87
CA LEU A 51 7.83 12.45 -1.86
C LEU A 51 6.32 12.33 -1.68
N TYR A 52 5.55 12.90 -2.61
CA TYR A 52 4.09 12.76 -2.64
C TYR A 52 3.71 11.30 -2.87
N GLU A 53 2.85 10.77 -2.01
CA GLU A 53 2.45 9.36 -2.00
C GLU A 53 3.66 8.40 -1.92
N HIS A 54 4.79 8.88 -1.39
CA HIS A 54 6.11 8.21 -1.34
C HIS A 54 6.86 8.06 -2.65
N PHE A 55 6.34 8.58 -3.78
CA PHE A 55 6.96 8.36 -5.10
C PHE A 55 7.40 9.64 -5.80
N PHE A 56 6.58 10.67 -5.86
CA PHE A 56 6.83 11.83 -6.72
C PHE A 56 7.52 12.94 -5.95
N TRP A 57 8.70 13.37 -6.38
CA TRP A 57 9.41 14.46 -5.70
C TRP A 57 8.66 15.77 -5.91
N THR A 58 8.26 16.44 -4.82
CA THR A 58 7.36 17.61 -4.90
C THR A 58 8.01 18.82 -5.58
N GLU A 59 9.34 18.93 -5.55
CA GLU A 59 10.06 20.03 -6.20
C GLU A 59 10.14 19.86 -7.72
N ASP A 60 10.36 18.64 -8.19
CA ASP A 60 10.36 18.26 -9.61
C ASP A 60 9.69 16.89 -9.78
N PRO A 61 8.36 16.87 -10.06
CA PRO A 61 7.60 15.63 -10.21
C PRO A 61 7.92 14.83 -11.47
N SER A 62 8.87 15.27 -12.31
CA SER A 62 9.46 14.42 -13.36
C SER A 62 10.47 13.42 -12.81
N LEU A 63 10.85 13.56 -11.53
CA LEU A 63 11.58 12.56 -10.77
C LEU A 63 10.62 11.78 -9.87
N ALA A 64 10.66 10.45 -10.01
CA ALA A 64 9.93 9.53 -9.14
C ALA A 64 10.84 8.45 -8.56
N VAL A 65 10.55 8.03 -7.34
CA VAL A 65 11.19 6.90 -6.65
C VAL A 65 10.20 5.74 -6.60
N ILE A 66 10.64 4.57 -7.03
CA ILE A 66 9.85 3.33 -6.94
C ILE A 66 10.42 2.51 -5.79
N ASN A 67 9.79 2.61 -4.63
CA ASN A 67 10.22 1.97 -3.39
C ASN A 67 9.00 1.65 -2.50
N PRO A 68 9.17 0.82 -1.45
CA PRO A 68 8.21 0.77 -0.37
C PRO A 68 7.98 2.17 0.22
N PRO A 69 6.81 2.43 0.82
CA PRO A 69 6.57 3.69 1.53
C PRO A 69 7.70 3.99 2.51
N VAL A 70 8.08 5.26 2.62
CA VAL A 70 9.28 5.66 3.37
C VAL A 70 9.15 5.24 4.85
N ASP A 71 10.21 4.62 5.38
CA ASP A 71 10.32 4.15 6.76
C ASP A 71 9.23 3.14 7.19
N THR A 72 8.75 2.32 6.24
CA THR A 72 7.76 1.27 6.51
C THR A 72 8.30 -0.14 6.30
N ALA A 73 7.83 -1.08 7.12
CA ALA A 73 8.04 -2.51 6.94
C ALA A 73 6.81 -3.12 6.26
N GLY A 74 6.99 -3.67 5.05
CA GLY A 74 5.90 -4.29 4.30
C GLY A 74 5.57 -5.71 4.76
N PHE A 75 4.30 -6.05 4.70
CA PHE A 75 3.80 -7.42 4.72
C PHE A 75 3.24 -7.80 3.34
N GLY A 76 3.46 -9.03 2.90
CA GLY A 76 2.98 -9.53 1.60
C GLY A 76 3.96 -9.34 0.43
N ALA A 77 3.51 -9.66 -0.78
CA ALA A 77 4.34 -9.61 -1.98
C ALA A 77 4.48 -8.18 -2.50
N ALA A 78 5.73 -7.72 -2.65
CA ALA A 78 6.02 -6.35 -3.12
C ALA A 78 5.89 -6.17 -4.65
N PHE A 79 5.92 -7.25 -5.44
CA PHE A 79 5.91 -7.15 -6.90
C PHE A 79 4.67 -6.47 -7.50
N PRO A 80 3.42 -6.80 -7.09
CA PRO A 80 2.22 -6.15 -7.63
C PRO A 80 2.16 -4.66 -7.28
N TYR A 81 2.68 -4.31 -6.10
CA TYR A 81 2.78 -2.94 -5.64
C TYR A 81 3.72 -2.12 -6.54
N PHE A 82 4.93 -2.61 -6.80
CA PHE A 82 5.86 -1.92 -7.70
C PHE A 82 5.36 -1.83 -9.14
N ASP A 83 4.62 -2.83 -9.62
CA ASP A 83 4.01 -2.77 -10.95
C ASP A 83 2.99 -1.63 -11.05
N ILE A 84 2.05 -1.54 -10.10
CA ILE A 84 1.05 -0.46 -10.06
C ILE A 84 1.69 0.93 -9.91
N ILE A 85 2.72 1.09 -9.06
CA ILE A 85 3.45 2.37 -8.96
C ILE A 85 4.11 2.72 -10.29
N SER A 86 4.76 1.75 -10.93
CA SER A 86 5.44 1.97 -12.21
C SER A 86 4.46 2.45 -13.27
N GLN A 87 3.29 1.82 -13.37
CA GLN A 87 2.23 2.22 -14.29
C GLN A 87 1.71 3.62 -13.99
N TRP A 88 1.55 3.98 -12.70
CA TRP A 88 1.11 5.31 -12.31
C TRP A 88 2.15 6.38 -12.69
N VAL A 89 3.42 6.15 -12.38
CA VAL A 89 4.54 7.03 -12.76
C VAL A 89 4.57 7.23 -14.28
N MET A 90 4.44 6.16 -15.05
CA MET A 90 4.41 6.24 -16.52
C MET A 90 3.20 7.03 -17.04
N ASN A 91 2.03 6.90 -16.43
CA ASN A 91 0.85 7.69 -16.78
C ASN A 91 1.03 9.18 -16.45
N VAL A 92 1.70 9.51 -15.34
CA VAL A 92 2.05 10.89 -14.99
C VAL A 92 3.04 11.47 -16.00
N PHE A 93 4.14 10.77 -16.28
CA PHE A 93 5.17 11.25 -17.20
C PHE A 93 4.67 11.39 -18.65
N SER A 94 3.70 10.57 -19.05
CA SER A 94 3.05 10.67 -20.36
C SER A 94 1.88 11.67 -20.41
N GLY A 95 1.55 12.32 -19.30
CA GLY A 95 0.45 13.30 -19.20
C GLY A 95 -0.95 12.69 -19.22
N LYS A 96 -1.08 11.36 -19.07
CA LYS A 96 -2.39 10.67 -18.97
C LYS A 96 -3.05 10.86 -17.61
N THR A 97 -2.26 10.98 -16.55
CA THR A 97 -2.72 11.26 -15.19
C THR A 97 -2.05 12.53 -14.70
N SER A 98 -2.81 13.43 -14.08
CA SER A 98 -2.24 14.63 -13.46
C SER A 98 -2.01 14.40 -11.97
N LEU A 99 -0.91 14.93 -11.45
CA LEU A 99 -0.71 15.04 -10.01
C LEU A 99 -1.47 16.25 -9.46
N PRO A 100 -1.76 16.29 -8.15
CA PRO A 100 -2.26 17.49 -7.50
C PRO A 100 -1.28 18.66 -7.63
N GLU A 101 -1.78 19.87 -7.38
CA GLU A 101 -0.93 21.06 -7.27
C GLU A 101 0.17 20.90 -6.23
N LYS A 102 1.32 21.57 -6.47
CA LYS A 102 2.52 21.47 -5.62
C LYS A 102 2.24 21.67 -4.13
N GLU A 103 1.38 22.63 -3.79
CA GLU A 103 1.04 22.91 -2.40
C GLU A 103 0.24 21.78 -1.74
N ALA A 104 -0.65 21.13 -2.50
CA ALA A 104 -1.40 19.97 -1.99
C ALA A 104 -0.47 18.77 -1.76
N MET A 105 0.49 18.55 -2.67
CA MET A 105 1.52 17.52 -2.49
C MET A 105 2.39 17.78 -1.25
N ARG A 106 2.86 19.02 -1.04
CA ARG A 106 3.64 19.41 0.14
C ARG A 106 2.85 19.25 1.43
N LYS A 107 1.57 19.62 1.44
CA LYS A 107 0.69 19.41 2.59
C LYS A 107 0.56 17.93 2.93
N TRP A 108 0.36 17.08 1.92
CA TRP A 108 0.33 15.63 2.10
C TRP A 108 1.64 15.11 2.71
N CYS A 109 2.79 15.57 2.21
CA CYS A 109 4.10 15.19 2.76
C CYS A 109 4.25 15.62 4.22
N ALA A 110 3.89 16.87 4.55
CA ALA A 110 3.94 17.38 5.92
C ALA A 110 3.09 16.54 6.88
N GLU A 111 1.89 16.12 6.46
CA GLU A 111 1.00 15.27 7.26
C GLU A 111 1.56 13.86 7.46
N HIS A 112 2.04 13.21 6.39
CA HIS A 112 2.39 11.78 6.41
C HIS A 112 3.86 11.50 6.74
N MET A 113 4.71 12.52 6.71
CA MET A 113 6.14 12.42 7.05
C MET A 113 6.48 13.04 8.42
N ALA A 114 5.51 13.59 9.17
CA ALA A 114 5.74 14.19 10.48
C ALA A 114 6.21 13.20 11.57
N SER A 115 5.89 11.91 11.45
CA SER A 115 6.09 10.90 12.52
C SER A 115 6.90 9.68 12.07
N LEU A 116 8.00 9.90 11.34
CA LEU A 116 8.88 8.83 10.82
C LEU A 116 9.62 8.03 11.91
N HIS A 117 9.60 8.51 13.15
CA HIS A 117 10.22 7.83 14.30
C HIS A 117 9.37 6.67 14.86
N VAL A 118 8.11 6.54 14.43
CA VAL A 118 7.24 5.42 14.79
C VAL A 118 7.41 4.33 13.74
N LYS A 119 7.61 3.06 14.16
CA LYS A 119 7.67 1.94 13.24
C LYS A 119 6.32 1.76 12.55
N ARG A 120 6.34 1.83 11.22
CA ARG A 120 5.13 1.75 10.39
C ARG A 120 5.10 0.43 9.64
N PHE A 121 3.91 -0.12 9.48
CA PHE A 121 3.68 -1.33 8.69
C PHE A 121 2.68 -1.02 7.60
N TYR A 122 2.82 -1.67 6.45
CA TYR A 122 1.83 -1.63 5.40
C TYR A 122 1.57 -3.03 4.85
N ASP A 123 0.32 -3.29 4.49
CA ASP A 123 -0.04 -4.46 3.71
C ASP A 123 0.18 -4.13 2.22
N SER A 124 1.09 -4.84 1.57
CA SER A 124 1.47 -4.57 0.19
C SER A 124 0.29 -4.72 -0.77
N TRP A 125 -0.66 -5.62 -0.47
CA TRP A 125 -1.82 -5.83 -1.32
C TRP A 125 -2.83 -4.70 -1.15
N LEU A 126 -3.20 -4.35 0.09
CA LEU A 126 -4.12 -3.22 0.32
C LEU A 126 -3.58 -1.92 -0.25
N GLU A 127 -2.27 -1.70 -0.11
CA GLU A 127 -1.61 -0.53 -0.68
C GLU A 127 -1.58 -0.56 -2.21
N THR A 128 -1.43 -1.74 -2.83
CA THR A 128 -1.58 -1.91 -4.28
C THR A 128 -2.98 -1.50 -4.74
N ILE A 129 -4.03 -1.92 -4.03
CA ILE A 129 -5.41 -1.55 -4.34
C ILE A 129 -5.61 -0.04 -4.18
N ARG A 130 -5.14 0.55 -3.06
CA ARG A 130 -5.26 1.98 -2.80
C ARG A 130 -4.58 2.83 -3.89
N ILE A 131 -3.33 2.55 -4.23
CA ILE A 131 -2.62 3.27 -5.29
C ILE A 131 -3.29 3.03 -6.65
N GLY A 132 -3.73 1.81 -6.92
CA GLY A 132 -4.43 1.48 -8.15
C GLY A 132 -5.73 2.28 -8.33
N LEU A 133 -6.50 2.48 -7.24
CA LEU A 133 -7.68 3.35 -7.24
C LEU A 133 -7.31 4.82 -7.39
N LEU A 134 -6.34 5.30 -6.60
CA LEU A 134 -5.89 6.71 -6.62
C LEU A 134 -5.38 7.13 -8.01
N SER A 135 -4.65 6.25 -8.68
CA SER A 135 -4.06 6.48 -10.00
C SER A 135 -5.03 6.26 -11.17
N GLY A 136 -6.23 5.75 -10.88
CA GLY A 136 -7.22 5.38 -11.90
C GLY A 136 -6.85 4.13 -12.73
N LEU A 137 -5.90 3.33 -12.26
CA LEU A 137 -5.49 2.07 -12.90
C LEU A 137 -6.46 0.91 -12.61
N LEU A 138 -7.14 0.96 -11.46
CA LEU A 138 -8.15 -0.03 -11.09
C LEU A 138 -9.57 0.48 -11.37
N PRO A 139 -10.56 -0.42 -11.51
CA PRO A 139 -11.95 -0.04 -11.73
C PRO A 139 -12.43 0.89 -10.61
N ASP A 140 -13.01 2.02 -10.99
CA ASP A 140 -13.64 2.94 -10.04
C ASP A 140 -14.86 2.24 -9.40
N PRO A 141 -14.87 1.99 -8.08
CA PRO A 141 -15.93 1.27 -7.40
C PRO A 141 -17.28 1.99 -7.46
N ALA A 142 -17.31 3.31 -7.70
CA ALA A 142 -18.56 4.06 -7.90
C ALA A 142 -19.14 3.88 -9.32
N ARG A 143 -18.36 3.33 -10.27
CA ARG A 143 -18.73 3.19 -11.68
C ARG A 143 -18.78 1.74 -12.14
N ASP A 144 -17.95 0.87 -11.57
CA ASP A 144 -17.82 -0.53 -11.93
C ASP A 144 -17.52 -1.38 -10.68
N PHE A 145 -18.55 -1.51 -9.85
CA PHE A 145 -18.40 -2.13 -8.55
C PHE A 145 -18.12 -3.63 -8.66
N SER A 146 -18.70 -4.34 -9.63
CA SER A 146 -18.44 -5.78 -9.77
C SER A 146 -16.99 -6.05 -10.14
N ARG A 147 -16.39 -5.31 -11.10
CA ARG A 147 -14.97 -5.51 -11.43
C ARG A 147 -14.06 -5.16 -10.25
N TYR A 148 -14.33 -4.07 -9.55
CA TYR A 148 -13.61 -3.72 -8.32
C TYR A 148 -13.71 -4.83 -7.27
N TRP A 149 -14.94 -5.26 -6.96
CA TRP A 149 -15.23 -6.28 -5.95
C TRP A 149 -14.53 -7.59 -6.28
N ASN A 150 -14.56 -8.01 -7.55
CA ASN A 150 -13.93 -9.23 -8.00
C ASN A 150 -12.40 -9.20 -7.81
N ILE A 151 -11.74 -8.05 -7.88
CA ILE A 151 -10.31 -7.95 -7.54
C ILE A 151 -10.10 -8.14 -6.05
N ILE A 152 -10.82 -7.37 -5.22
CA ILE A 152 -10.54 -7.30 -3.78
C ILE A 152 -11.04 -8.51 -2.98
N SER A 153 -11.99 -9.26 -3.52
CA SER A 153 -12.56 -10.47 -2.89
C SER A 153 -12.06 -11.77 -3.50
N SER A 154 -11.21 -11.70 -4.53
CA SER A 154 -10.51 -12.88 -5.03
C SER A 154 -9.22 -13.12 -4.26
N MET A 155 -8.70 -14.33 -4.37
CA MET A 155 -7.32 -14.61 -4.02
C MET A 155 -6.35 -13.66 -4.75
N VAL A 156 -5.29 -13.28 -4.05
CA VAL A 156 -4.29 -12.33 -4.55
C VAL A 156 -3.54 -12.91 -5.75
N LYS A 157 -3.85 -12.40 -6.95
CA LYS A 157 -3.13 -12.72 -8.18
C LYS A 157 -2.76 -11.42 -8.91
N PRO A 158 -1.47 -11.18 -9.22
CA PRO A 158 -1.05 -9.95 -9.89
C PRO A 158 -1.77 -9.73 -11.24
N ALA A 159 -2.06 -10.83 -11.96
CA ALA A 159 -2.79 -10.79 -13.22
C ALA A 159 -4.19 -10.12 -13.12
N TYR A 160 -4.82 -10.15 -11.94
CA TYR A 160 -6.13 -9.53 -11.72
C TYR A 160 -6.12 -8.01 -11.68
N LEU A 161 -4.95 -7.40 -11.45
CA LEU A 161 -4.81 -5.95 -11.54
C LEU A 161 -4.97 -5.47 -12.98
N ALA A 162 -4.48 -6.24 -13.95
CA ALA A 162 -4.64 -5.94 -15.37
C ALA A 162 -5.98 -6.47 -15.92
N THR A 163 -6.36 -7.69 -15.54
CA THR A 163 -7.58 -8.35 -16.03
C THR A 163 -8.37 -8.93 -14.85
N PRO A 164 -9.27 -8.13 -14.26
CA PRO A 164 -10.15 -8.58 -13.18
C PRO A 164 -10.92 -9.85 -13.57
N PRO A 165 -11.09 -10.81 -12.65
CA PRO A 165 -11.84 -12.00 -12.94
C PRO A 165 -13.34 -11.67 -13.08
N ALA A 166 -14.07 -12.47 -13.85
CA ALA A 166 -15.51 -12.28 -14.06
C ALA A 166 -16.34 -12.53 -12.79
N PHE A 167 -15.82 -13.38 -11.89
CA PHE A 167 -16.38 -13.68 -10.57
C PHE A 167 -15.24 -13.81 -9.56
N PRO A 168 -15.49 -13.60 -8.26
CA PRO A 168 -14.47 -13.79 -7.23
C PRO A 168 -13.93 -15.23 -7.24
N GLU A 169 -12.61 -15.38 -7.25
CA GLU A 169 -11.95 -16.68 -7.07
C GLU A 169 -11.60 -16.87 -5.60
N HIS A 170 -12.22 -17.87 -4.97
CA HIS A 170 -12.11 -18.08 -3.54
C HIS A 170 -10.80 -18.75 -3.12
N GLY A 171 -10.19 -18.23 -2.06
CA GLY A 171 -9.09 -18.87 -1.34
C GLY A 171 -9.56 -19.97 -0.39
N MET A 172 -8.61 -20.77 0.12
CA MET A 172 -8.90 -21.89 1.03
C MET A 172 -9.54 -21.46 2.36
N MET A 173 -9.29 -20.23 2.81
CA MET A 173 -9.75 -19.69 4.09
C MET A 173 -10.94 -18.74 3.96
N ASP A 174 -11.45 -18.50 2.75
CA ASP A 174 -12.50 -17.50 2.52
C ASP A 174 -13.81 -17.84 3.21
N SER A 175 -14.07 -19.13 3.46
CA SER A 175 -15.25 -19.58 4.22
C SER A 175 -15.27 -19.12 5.67
N LEU A 176 -14.15 -18.59 6.19
CA LEU A 176 -14.07 -18.01 7.53
C LEU A 176 -14.61 -16.58 7.60
N PHE A 177 -14.92 -15.95 6.46
CA PHE A 177 -15.34 -14.56 6.36
C PHE A 177 -16.74 -14.44 5.74
N ASP A 178 -17.56 -13.51 6.25
CA ASP A 178 -18.83 -13.17 5.61
C ASP A 178 -18.64 -12.08 4.55
N PHE A 179 -18.28 -12.52 3.34
CA PHE A 179 -18.11 -11.64 2.18
C PHE A 179 -19.40 -10.92 1.77
N ARG A 180 -20.59 -11.43 2.11
CA ARG A 180 -21.85 -10.76 1.78
C ARG A 180 -22.01 -9.52 2.65
N ILE A 181 -21.80 -9.65 3.96
CA ILE A 181 -21.86 -8.51 4.88
C ILE A 181 -20.76 -7.50 4.53
N ALA A 182 -19.54 -7.96 4.24
CA ALA A 182 -18.44 -7.08 3.83
C ALA A 182 -18.80 -6.28 2.55
N ARG A 183 -19.38 -6.95 1.54
CA ARG A 183 -19.83 -6.31 0.30
C ARG A 183 -20.83 -5.18 0.57
N ILE A 184 -21.84 -5.43 1.41
CA ILE A 184 -22.85 -4.41 1.77
C ILE A 184 -22.22 -3.22 2.51
N ARG A 185 -21.29 -3.47 3.43
CA ARG A 185 -20.58 -2.41 4.17
C ARG A 185 -19.68 -1.56 3.28
N ILE A 186 -19.08 -2.16 2.25
CA ILE A 186 -18.28 -1.42 1.26
C ILE A 186 -19.20 -0.62 0.33
N LEU A 187 -20.31 -1.21 -0.13
CA LEU A 187 -21.32 -0.50 -0.92
C LEU A 187 -21.87 0.72 -0.19
N SER A 188 -22.14 0.61 1.12
CA SER A 188 -22.62 1.76 1.90
C SER A 188 -21.61 2.91 1.98
N GLY A 189 -20.33 2.65 1.70
CA GLY A 189 -19.27 3.66 1.66
C GLY A 189 -19.22 4.48 0.36
N LEU A 190 -20.01 4.15 -0.67
CA LEU A 190 -19.98 4.83 -1.98
C LEU A 190 -20.86 6.07 -2.06
N GLY A 191 -21.81 6.23 -1.14
CA GLY A 191 -22.82 7.29 -1.19
C GLY A 191 -24.00 7.00 -2.13
N ASN A 192 -25.10 7.71 -1.89
CA ASN A 192 -26.40 7.41 -2.49
C ASN A 192 -26.43 7.54 -4.02
N ASP A 193 -25.72 8.53 -4.57
CA ASP A 193 -25.70 8.78 -6.02
C ASP A 193 -25.00 7.63 -6.78
N ALA A 194 -23.87 7.16 -6.26
CA ALA A 194 -23.14 6.03 -6.81
C ALA A 194 -23.97 4.74 -6.71
N LEU A 195 -24.60 4.49 -5.55
CA LEU A 195 -25.48 3.35 -5.36
C LEU A 195 -26.67 3.36 -6.34
N GLY A 196 -27.32 4.50 -6.53
CA GLY A 196 -28.41 4.65 -7.50
C GLY A 196 -27.96 4.41 -8.95
N TYR A 197 -26.77 4.91 -9.30
CA TYR A 197 -26.16 4.66 -10.61
C TYR A 197 -25.90 3.16 -10.82
N LEU A 198 -25.26 2.49 -9.87
CA LEU A 198 -24.91 1.07 -9.93
C LEU A 198 -26.15 0.18 -10.02
N LEU A 199 -27.21 0.50 -9.25
CA LEU A 199 -28.49 -0.21 -9.33
C LEU A 199 -29.10 -0.08 -10.73
N LYS A 200 -29.13 1.14 -11.29
CA LYS A 200 -29.67 1.38 -12.63
C LYS A 200 -28.85 0.67 -13.72
N LYS A 201 -27.53 0.61 -13.54
CA LYS A 201 -26.61 -0.14 -14.43
C LYS A 201 -26.81 -1.65 -14.33
N GLY A 202 -27.40 -2.15 -13.24
CA GLY A 202 -27.53 -3.58 -12.95
C GLY A 202 -26.27 -4.20 -12.34
N ASP A 203 -25.38 -3.38 -11.79
CA ASP A 203 -24.11 -3.79 -11.18
C ASP A 203 -24.30 -4.28 -9.73
N ILE A 204 -25.40 -3.83 -9.11
CA ILE A 204 -25.88 -4.29 -7.80
C ILE A 204 -27.38 -4.59 -7.87
N THR A 205 -27.84 -5.45 -6.97
CA THR A 205 -29.25 -5.81 -6.83
C THR A 205 -30.03 -4.79 -5.98
N ASP A 206 -31.36 -4.77 -6.12
CA ASP A 206 -32.25 -3.95 -5.27
C ASP A 206 -32.11 -4.32 -3.78
N ALA A 207 -31.88 -5.60 -3.47
CA ALA A 207 -31.63 -6.06 -2.10
C ALA A 207 -30.31 -5.49 -1.54
N GLU A 208 -29.23 -5.52 -2.31
CA GLU A 208 -27.95 -4.93 -1.91
C GLU A 208 -28.03 -3.41 -1.75
N TYR A 209 -28.74 -2.74 -2.67
CA TYR A 209 -28.99 -1.30 -2.59
C TYR A 209 -29.70 -0.92 -1.28
N ARG A 210 -30.82 -1.57 -0.96
CA ARG A 210 -31.57 -1.29 0.28
C ARG A 210 -30.75 -1.61 1.53
N ALA A 211 -30.09 -2.76 1.54
CA ALA A 211 -29.25 -3.16 2.67
C ALA A 211 -28.12 -2.15 2.90
N ALA A 212 -27.49 -1.64 1.85
CA ALA A 212 -26.43 -0.63 1.96
C ALA A 212 -26.92 0.70 2.56
N LEU A 213 -28.15 1.13 2.23
CA LEU A 213 -28.75 2.35 2.79
C LEU A 213 -29.08 2.23 4.29
N GLU A 214 -29.32 1.01 4.78
CA GLU A 214 -29.67 0.73 6.18
C GLU A 214 -28.44 0.53 7.09
N ILE A 215 -27.23 0.45 6.53
CA ILE A 215 -26.00 0.29 7.31
C ILE A 215 -25.76 1.52 8.20
N ASP A 216 -25.51 1.28 9.49
CA ASP A 216 -24.98 2.29 10.41
C ASP A 216 -23.68 2.88 9.82
N PRO A 217 -23.55 4.20 9.65
CA PRO A 217 -22.35 4.82 9.10
C PRO A 217 -21.04 4.41 9.79
N ARG A 218 -21.09 4.04 11.08
CA ARG A 218 -19.92 3.55 11.85
C ARG A 218 -19.46 2.16 11.43
N GLN A 219 -20.29 1.40 10.72
CA GLN A 219 -19.99 0.09 10.17
C GLN A 219 -19.68 0.13 8.67
N SER A 220 -19.81 1.29 8.04
CA SER A 220 -19.43 1.50 6.64
C SER A 220 -17.92 1.33 6.48
N ILE A 221 -17.52 0.71 5.37
CA ILE A 221 -16.11 0.52 5.01
C ILE A 221 -15.83 1.37 3.79
N SER A 222 -14.86 2.28 3.89
CA SER A 222 -14.45 3.12 2.77
C SER A 222 -13.84 2.27 1.65
N VAL A 223 -14.30 2.49 0.42
CA VAL A 223 -13.73 1.88 -0.80
C VAL A 223 -12.34 2.43 -1.13
N HIS A 224 -12.02 3.64 -0.67
CA HIS A 224 -10.79 4.32 -1.03
C HIS A 224 -9.59 3.92 -0.16
N LEU A 225 -9.78 2.99 0.79
CA LEU A 225 -8.75 2.46 1.68
C LEU A 225 -7.82 3.57 2.19
N PRO A 226 -8.28 4.44 3.11
CA PRO A 226 -7.53 5.63 3.48
C PRO A 226 -6.11 5.25 3.89
N TYR A 227 -5.13 6.01 3.37
CA TYR A 227 -3.75 5.77 3.69
C TYR A 227 -3.55 5.87 5.20
N SER A 228 -3.17 4.76 5.84
CA SER A 228 -2.90 4.70 7.27
C SER A 228 -1.55 4.06 7.50
N GLN A 229 -0.65 4.83 8.09
CA GLN A 229 0.65 4.35 8.58
C GLN A 229 0.58 3.84 10.03
N THR A 230 -0.58 4.02 10.66
CA THR A 230 -0.88 3.57 12.01
C THR A 230 -1.65 2.27 11.91
N TYR A 231 -0.97 1.15 12.10
CA TYR A 231 -1.66 -0.09 12.43
C TYR A 231 -1.76 -0.18 13.95
N LEU A 232 -3.00 -0.26 14.45
CA LEU A 232 -3.33 -0.65 15.82
C LEU A 232 -2.87 -2.09 16.09
#